data_AF-A0A8B8PPM5-F1
#
_entry.id   AF-A0A8B8PPM5-F1
#
_cell.length_a   1.000
_cell.length_b   1.000
_cell.length_c   1.000
_cell.angle_alpha   90.00
_cell.angle_beta   90.00
_cell.angle_gamma   90.00
#
_symmetry.space_group_name_H-M   'P 1'
#
loop_
_entity.id
_entity.type
_entity.pdbx_description
1 polymer ?
#
loop_
_entity_poly.entity_id
_entity_poly.type
_entity_poly.pdbx_seq_one_letter_code
_entity_poly.pdbx_strand_id
1 'polypeptide(L)' 'MSGREGGKKKPLKAPKKKGGDMDESDLEFKKKQQEEAKKLKEMAEKAKKGPLGNATRKK' A
#
# COMPACT_ATOMS: atom_id res chain seq x y z
N MET A 1 -15.02 6.61 49.62
CA MET A 1 -15.37 5.22 49.26
C MET A 1 -14.30 4.67 48.32
N SER A 2 -13.69 3.53 48.69
CA SER A 2 -13.04 2.51 47.85
C SER A 2 -12.32 3.03 46.58
N GLY A 3 -10.99 3.10 46.54
CA GLY A 3 -10.12 1.94 46.72
C GLY A 3 -10.33 0.95 45.57
N ARG A 4 -9.95 1.33 44.34
CA ARG A 4 -9.84 0.41 43.18
C ARG A 4 -8.60 0.71 42.32
N GLU A 5 -7.48 1.02 42.96
CA GLU A 5 -6.15 0.92 42.34
C GLU A 5 -5.67 -0.54 42.16
N GLY A 6 -6.53 -1.53 42.41
CA GLY A 6 -6.14 -2.96 42.47
C GLY A 6 -6.58 -3.85 41.32
N GLY A 7 -7.19 -3.32 40.26
CA GLY A 7 -7.58 -4.13 39.12
C GLY A 7 -6.52 -4.05 38.05
N LYS A 8 -5.61 -5.05 37.96
CA LYS A 8 -4.70 -5.28 36.82
C LYS A 8 -5.29 -4.67 35.56
N LYS A 9 -4.83 -3.45 35.19
CA LYS A 9 -5.09 -2.93 33.86
C LYS A 9 -4.55 -4.05 32.97
N LYS A 10 -5.44 -4.72 32.23
CA LYS A 10 -5.08 -5.63 31.13
C LYS A 10 -3.86 -5.03 30.48
N PRO A 11 -2.78 -5.77 30.18
CA PRO A 11 -1.56 -5.18 29.64
C PRO A 11 -1.90 -4.37 28.39
N LEU A 12 -2.16 -3.06 28.57
CA LEU A 12 -2.59 -2.12 27.53
C LEU A 12 -1.39 -1.68 26.68
N LYS A 13 -0.27 -2.35 26.90
CA LYS A 13 1.00 -2.17 26.25
C LYS A 13 1.64 -3.53 26.05
N ALA A 14 0.89 -4.46 25.46
CA ALA A 14 1.56 -5.45 24.63
C ALA A 14 2.48 -4.66 23.68
N PRO A 15 3.77 -4.98 23.56
CA PRO A 15 4.66 -4.27 22.66
C PRO A 15 3.97 -4.27 21.29
N LYS A 16 3.65 -3.07 20.78
CA LYS A 16 3.13 -2.91 19.41
C LYS A 16 4.03 -3.78 18.56
N LYS A 17 3.44 -4.79 17.91
CA LYS A 17 4.13 -5.81 17.12
C LYS A 17 5.34 -5.13 16.48
N LYS A 18 6.54 -5.53 16.92
CA LYS A 18 7.79 -5.01 16.35
C LYS A 18 7.61 -5.08 14.85
N GLY A 19 7.83 -3.95 14.19
CA GLY A 19 7.55 -3.76 12.77
C GLY A 19 8.01 -5.01 12.04
N GLY A 20 7.02 -5.68 11.42
CA GLY A 20 7.25 -6.93 10.75
C GLY A 20 8.47 -6.77 9.87
N ASP A 21 9.44 -7.63 10.08
CA ASP A 21 10.37 -8.01 9.04
C ASP A 21 9.53 -8.11 7.77
N MET A 22 9.73 -7.20 6.81
CA MET A 22 9.14 -7.40 5.49
C MET A 22 9.82 -8.66 4.99
N ASP A 23 9.13 -9.78 5.15
CA ASP A 23 9.59 -11.08 4.69
C ASP A 23 9.94 -10.97 3.19
N GLU A 24 10.88 -11.79 2.72
CA GLU A 24 11.35 -11.76 1.33
C GLU A 24 10.19 -11.80 0.31
N SER A 25 9.07 -12.42 0.68
CA SER A 25 7.82 -12.46 -0.07
C SER A 25 7.14 -11.10 -0.26
N ASP A 26 7.18 -10.20 0.73
CA ASP A 26 6.56 -8.87 0.66
C ASP A 26 7.41 -7.92 -0.21
N LEU A 27 8.74 -8.08 -0.17
CA LEU A 27 9.66 -7.39 -1.07
C LEU A 27 9.47 -7.85 -2.53
N GLU A 28 9.27 -9.14 -2.76
CA GLU A 28 8.96 -9.68 -4.09
C GLU A 28 7.61 -9.17 -4.62
N PHE A 29 6.58 -9.15 -3.78
CA PHE A 29 5.27 -8.63 -4.16
C PHE A 29 5.33 -7.13 -4.51
N LYS A 30 6.04 -6.34 -3.70
CA LYS A 30 6.25 -4.91 -3.96
C LYS A 30 7.03 -4.65 -5.25
N LYS A 31 8.04 -5.47 -5.56
CA LYS A 31 8.77 -5.40 -6.84
C LYS A 31 7.85 -5.72 -8.02
N LYS A 32 7.07 -6.81 -7.94
CA LYS A 32 6.09 -7.17 -8.98
C LYS A 32 5.05 -6.06 -9.20
N GLN A 33 4.49 -5.50 -8.13
CA GLN A 33 3.53 -4.41 -8.22
C GLN A 33 4.13 -3.15 -8.87
N GLN A 34 5.40 -2.82 -8.56
CA GLN A 34 6.08 -1.69 -9.20
C GLN A 34 6.33 -1.94 -10.69
N GLU A 35 6.70 -3.15 -11.10
CA GLU A 35 6.90 -3.51 -12.50
C GLU A 35 5.59 -3.48 -13.29
N GLU A 36 4.50 -4.01 -12.72
CA GLU A 36 3.17 -3.94 -13.31
C GLU A 36 2.70 -2.48 -13.47
N ALA A 37 2.89 -1.67 -12.43
CA ALA A 37 2.54 -0.25 -12.49
C ALA A 37 3.35 0.51 -13.55
N LYS A 38 4.64 0.18 -13.74
CA LYS A 38 5.46 0.77 -14.80
C LYS A 38 4.95 0.37 -16.19
N LYS A 39 4.68 -0.93 -16.42
CA LYS A 39 4.13 -1.42 -17.70
C LYS A 39 2.78 -0.77 -18.03
N LEU A 40 1.90 -0.62 -17.04
CA LEU A 40 0.61 0.06 -17.22
C LEU A 40 0.77 1.54 -17.55
N LYS A 41 1.72 2.23 -16.91
CA LYS A 41 2.03 3.63 -17.21
C LYS A 41 2.59 3.80 -18.62
N GLU A 42 3.53 2.95 -19.03
CA GLU A 42 4.09 2.97 -20.39
C GLU A 42 3.02 2.69 -21.45
N MET A 43 2.14 1.71 -21.22
CA MET A 43 0.99 1.46 -22.09
C MET A 43 0.02 2.64 -22.11
N ALA A 44 -0.26 3.27 -20.97
CA ALA A 44 -1.14 4.42 -20.86
C ALA A 44 -0.56 5.65 -21.57
N GLU A 45 0.74 5.90 -21.44
CA GLU A 45 1.44 6.97 -22.16
C GLU A 45 1.45 6.72 -23.67
N LYS A 46 1.68 5.47 -24.08
CA LYS A 46 1.59 5.05 -25.49
C LYS A 46 0.17 5.22 -26.03
N ALA A 47 -0.86 4.89 -25.24
CA ALA A 47 -2.26 5.08 -25.61
C ALA A 47 -2.65 6.57 -25.67
N LYS A 48 -2.16 7.39 -24.72
CA LYS A 48 -2.38 8.84 -24.69
C LYS A 48 -1.77 9.55 -25.90
N LYS A 49 -0.60 9.09 -26.37
CA LYS A 49 0.06 9.61 -27.58
C LYS A 49 -0.47 8.98 -28.87
N GLY A 50 -1.27 7.92 -28.77
CA GLY A 50 -1.87 7.22 -29.90
C GLY A 50 -3.10 7.95 -30.49
N PRO A 51 -3.58 7.50 -31.66
CA PRO A 51 -4.70 8.13 -32.37
C PRO A 51 -5.96 8.29 -31.50
N LEU A 52 -6.16 7.39 -30.54
CA LEU A 52 -7.31 7.38 -29.61
C LEU A 52 -7.31 8.56 -28.62
N GLY A 53 -6.14 9.07 -28.19
CA GLY A 53 -6.04 10.19 -27.23
C GLY A 53 -6.32 11.57 -27.83
N ASN A 54 -6.29 11.67 -29.16
CA ASN A 54 -6.60 12.90 -29.90
C ASN A 54 -7.96 12.85 -30.60
N ALA A 55 -8.50 11.66 -30.87
CA ALA A 55 -9.79 11.48 -31.54
C ALA A 55 -10.97 12.06 -30.76
N THR A 56 -10.91 12.06 -29.42
CA THR A 56 -11.98 12.61 -28.57
C THR A 56 -11.86 14.11 -28.27
N ARG A 57 -10.78 14.77 -28.75
CA ARG A 57 -10.53 16.20 -28.52
C ARG A 57 -10.93 17.13 -29.68
N LYS A 58 -11.47 16.61 -30.78
CA LYS A 58 -12.17 17.44 -31.77
C LYS A 58 -13.66 17.46 -31.44
N LYS A 59 -14.10 18.57 -30.86
CA LYS A 59 -15.47 19.08 -30.94
C LYS A 59 -15.70 19.68 -32.32
#